data_AF-A0A5N6NAR1-F1
#
_entry.id   AF-A0A5N6NAR1-F1
#
_cell.length_a   1.000
_cell.length_b   1.000
_cell.length_c   1.000
_cell.angle_alpha   90.00
_cell.angle_beta   90.00
_cell.angle_gamma   90.00
#
_symmetry.space_group_name_H-M   'P 1'
#
loop_
_entity.id
_entity.type
_entity.pdbx_description
1 polymer ?
#
loop_
_entity_poly.entity_id
_entity_poly.type
_entity_poly.pdbx_seq_one_letter_code
_entity_poly.pdbx_strand_id
1 'polypeptide(L)'
;MGLVTQEINSKPESVKKSLVKKILSQVFPFKSEKKTPLVQKDTRGRPTLKTQQQRGSESRQSAVVDSQESSFQLPRHSSFTPAMSNQQRPALQRSRSTSSRGKKGLETSQVDSVVASPVKPERMNNLRRFGRYIPPMLHCYHVLPPPGEGADLRGVYVTRIARFNGLIDMEPAAPDTNSYIAIGFSPNGRMVGSSAVVGWVASGGLATMKRYFLGGQTPSQVLVDQGDLQILGNTSSVFTDSARIYIAFQLVTNQPSERLVYAIGDRNDPVPSPPSYRLPQHRSQSSIRLNYASGQGSQTTAPYSNLKRSHGMLSMIGWGILIPLGAMVARYFKHLDSLWFYMHTGIQSLGFILGLAGVIAGLVLNDRLDANVGKHKGLGITILVLGFLQITAFLARPSVDAKMRKYWNWYHHNAGRLMILFAIANIFYGIHLAKAGSSWNGGYGVVLIVFVIIVVVLELKMLQKNRRV
;
A
#
# COMPACT_ATOMS: atom_id res chain seq x y z
N MET A 1 49.26 -5.11 -20.08
CA MET A 1 49.30 -5.93 -21.32
C MET A 1 50.45 -6.94 -21.35
N GLY A 2 51.61 -6.69 -20.72
CA GLY A 2 52.76 -7.62 -20.77
C GLY A 2 52.54 -9.00 -20.14
N LEU A 3 51.92 -9.07 -18.94
CA LEU A 3 51.74 -10.33 -18.21
C LEU A 3 50.76 -11.31 -18.86
N VAL A 4 49.68 -10.81 -19.47
CA VAL A 4 48.66 -11.64 -20.14
C VAL A 4 49.22 -12.32 -21.39
N THR A 5 50.12 -11.63 -22.09
CA THR A 5 50.72 -12.14 -23.34
C THR A 5 51.69 -13.30 -23.05
N GLN A 6 52.39 -13.24 -21.92
CA GLN A 6 53.35 -14.28 -21.51
C GLN A 6 52.64 -15.57 -21.07
N GLU A 7 51.49 -15.46 -20.40
CA GLU A 7 50.70 -16.60 -19.92
C GLU A 7 49.87 -17.28 -21.01
N ILE A 8 49.50 -16.55 -22.07
CA ILE A 8 48.88 -17.15 -23.26
C ILE A 8 49.94 -17.92 -24.07
N ASN A 9 51.16 -17.38 -24.18
CA ASN A 9 52.24 -17.98 -24.96
C ASN A 9 52.83 -19.26 -24.36
N SER A 10 52.65 -19.51 -23.07
CA SER A 10 53.10 -20.74 -22.39
C SER A 10 52.16 -21.95 -22.57
N LYS A 11 50.97 -21.78 -23.18
CA LYS A 11 49.97 -22.86 -23.33
C LYS A 11 50.04 -23.59 -24.69
N PRO A 12 49.56 -24.85 -24.78
CA PRO A 12 49.47 -25.58 -26.05
C PRO A 12 48.59 -24.87 -27.08
N GLU A 13 48.91 -25.00 -28.37
CA GLU A 13 48.25 -24.27 -29.48
C GLU A 13 46.73 -24.45 -29.55
N SER A 14 46.22 -25.64 -29.22
CA SER A 14 44.78 -25.91 -29.16
C SER A 14 44.07 -25.07 -28.09
N VAL A 15 44.73 -24.79 -26.97
CA VAL A 15 44.21 -24.01 -25.84
C VAL A 15 44.35 -22.51 -26.10
N LYS A 16 45.45 -22.10 -26.75
CA LYS A 16 45.69 -20.72 -27.20
C LYS A 16 44.57 -20.22 -28.10
N LYS A 17 44.21 -20.99 -29.13
CA LYS A 17 43.15 -20.62 -30.08
C LYS A 17 41.79 -20.47 -29.39
N SER A 18 41.48 -21.32 -28.41
CA SER A 18 40.24 -21.24 -27.62
C SER A 18 40.18 -20.01 -26.71
N LEU A 19 41.29 -19.68 -26.03
CA LEU A 19 41.40 -18.51 -25.16
C LEU A 19 41.33 -17.21 -25.96
N VAL A 20 42.07 -17.12 -27.07
CA VAL A 20 42.04 -15.94 -27.97
C VAL A 20 40.65 -15.75 -28.57
N LYS A 21 39.95 -16.82 -28.94
CA LYS A 21 38.57 -16.76 -29.44
C LYS A 21 37.58 -16.27 -28.35
N LYS A 22 37.74 -16.73 -27.10
CA LYS A 22 36.92 -16.24 -25.96
C LYS A 22 37.19 -14.75 -25.67
N ILE A 23 38.45 -14.33 -25.67
CA ILE A 23 38.83 -12.94 -25.45
C ILE A 23 38.29 -12.04 -26.56
N LEU A 24 38.46 -12.42 -27.83
CA LEU A 24 37.94 -11.67 -28.97
C LEU A 24 36.41 -11.56 -28.95
N SER A 25 35.69 -12.59 -28.49
CA SER A 25 34.22 -12.55 -28.36
C SER A 25 33.72 -11.61 -27.26
N GLN A 26 34.52 -11.38 -26.21
CA GLN A 26 34.19 -10.46 -25.13
C GLN A 26 34.59 -9.01 -25.44
N VAL A 27 35.68 -8.82 -26.19
CA VAL A 27 36.18 -7.49 -26.56
C VAL A 27 35.45 -6.95 -27.80
N PHE A 28 35.02 -7.80 -28.73
CA PHE A 28 34.31 -7.41 -29.95
C PHE A 28 33.06 -8.28 -30.19
N PRO A 29 31.92 -7.98 -29.56
CA PRO A 29 30.73 -8.83 -29.59
C PRO A 29 29.94 -8.82 -30.92
N PHE A 30 30.35 -8.04 -31.92
CA PHE A 30 29.65 -7.90 -33.21
C PHE A 30 30.55 -8.30 -34.41
N LYS A 31 30.79 -9.59 -34.58
CA LYS A 31 31.08 -10.20 -35.89
C LYS A 31 30.59 -11.65 -35.87
N SER A 32 29.33 -11.84 -36.27
CA SER A 32 28.81 -13.18 -36.59
C SER A 32 28.85 -13.36 -38.10
N GLU A 33 29.70 -14.26 -38.58
CA GLU A 33 29.52 -14.88 -39.90
C GLU A 33 28.34 -15.84 -39.82
N LYS A 34 27.17 -15.41 -40.32
CA LYS A 34 26.07 -16.32 -40.66
C LYS A 34 25.58 -15.98 -42.06
N LYS A 35 25.70 -16.97 -42.96
CA LYS A 35 25.12 -16.97 -44.31
C LYS A 35 23.62 -16.65 -44.26
N THR A 36 23.20 -15.78 -45.15
CA THR A 36 21.80 -15.40 -45.42
C THR A 36 20.99 -16.61 -45.88
N PRO A 37 19.78 -16.86 -45.34
CA PRO A 37 18.91 -17.90 -45.87
C PRO A 37 18.23 -17.44 -47.17
N LEU A 38 18.16 -18.37 -48.13
CA LEU A 38 17.50 -18.24 -49.42
C LEU A 38 16.00 -17.93 -49.27
N VAL A 39 15.55 -16.95 -50.07
CA VAL A 39 14.16 -16.54 -50.25
C VAL A 39 13.38 -17.68 -50.91
N GLN A 40 12.37 -18.22 -50.23
CA GLN A 40 11.35 -19.06 -50.85
C GLN A 40 10.15 -18.17 -51.23
N LYS A 41 9.98 -17.94 -52.53
CA LYS A 41 8.79 -17.31 -53.13
C LYS A 41 7.70 -18.38 -53.22
N ASP A 42 6.63 -18.24 -52.43
CA ASP A 42 5.23 -18.46 -52.85
C ASP A 42 4.30 -18.40 -51.63
N THR A 43 3.43 -17.38 -51.59
CA THR A 43 2.24 -17.37 -50.72
C THR A 43 1.01 -17.03 -51.56
N ARG A 44 0.31 -18.06 -52.03
CA ARG A 44 -1.11 -17.97 -52.41
C ARG A 44 -1.98 -18.25 -51.18
N GLY A 45 -2.99 -17.40 -50.97
CA GLY A 45 -4.21 -17.77 -50.25
C GLY A 45 -4.32 -17.31 -48.79
N ARG A 46 -4.81 -16.08 -48.57
CA ARG A 46 -5.38 -15.63 -47.29
C ARG A 46 -6.90 -15.84 -47.32
N PRO A 47 -7.52 -16.59 -46.38
CA PRO A 47 -8.96 -16.53 -46.16
C PRO A 47 -9.31 -15.36 -45.21
N THR A 48 -10.32 -14.59 -45.59
CA THR A 48 -10.85 -13.44 -44.83
C THR A 48 -11.74 -13.84 -43.66
N LEU A 49 -11.86 -12.90 -42.70
CA LEU A 49 -12.53 -12.97 -41.39
C LEU A 49 -14.01 -13.42 -41.34
N LYS A 50 -14.62 -13.84 -42.45
CA LYS A 50 -16.01 -14.33 -42.50
C LYS A 50 -16.16 -15.85 -42.37
N THR A 51 -15.08 -16.62 -42.41
CA THR A 51 -15.14 -18.11 -42.32
C THR A 51 -14.85 -18.66 -40.91
N GLN A 52 -14.47 -17.81 -39.95
CA GLN A 52 -14.25 -18.24 -38.56
C GLN A 52 -15.48 -18.09 -37.64
N GLN A 53 -16.55 -17.44 -38.11
CA GLN A 53 -17.73 -17.15 -37.29
C GLN A 53 -18.89 -18.16 -37.48
N GLN A 54 -18.71 -19.19 -38.31
CA GLN A 54 -19.71 -20.25 -38.54
C GLN A 54 -19.36 -21.62 -37.95
N ARG A 55 -18.26 -21.74 -37.17
CA ARG A 55 -17.83 -23.02 -36.56
C ARG A 55 -17.86 -23.01 -35.02
N GLY A 56 -18.79 -22.24 -34.45
CA GLY A 56 -19.02 -22.14 -33.00
C GLY A 56 -20.47 -22.39 -32.55
N SER A 57 -21.39 -22.68 -33.49
CA SER A 57 -22.83 -22.79 -33.21
C SER A 57 -23.41 -24.22 -33.30
N GLU A 58 -22.58 -25.26 -33.41
CA GLU A 58 -23.05 -26.66 -33.54
C GLU A 58 -22.70 -27.58 -32.36
N SER A 59 -22.28 -27.05 -31.20
CA SER A 59 -21.97 -27.90 -30.02
C SER A 59 -22.90 -27.68 -28.81
N ARG A 60 -24.12 -27.17 -29.03
CA ARG A 60 -25.14 -27.04 -27.98
C ARG A 60 -26.48 -27.58 -28.44
N GLN A 61 -26.54 -28.87 -28.75
CA GLN A 61 -27.79 -29.62 -28.80
C GLN A 61 -27.48 -31.13 -28.73
N SER A 62 -27.34 -31.63 -27.51
CA SER A 62 -27.62 -33.02 -27.12
C SER A 62 -27.41 -33.19 -25.62
N ALA A 63 -28.29 -33.98 -25.00
CA ALA A 63 -28.32 -34.44 -23.60
C ALA A 63 -29.09 -33.57 -22.59
N VAL A 64 -30.37 -33.91 -22.47
CA VAL A 64 -31.30 -33.68 -21.35
C VAL A 64 -31.74 -35.06 -20.86
N VAL A 65 -31.81 -35.23 -19.52
CA VAL A 65 -32.46 -36.29 -18.71
C VAL A 65 -31.71 -37.63 -18.54
N ASP A 66 -31.29 -37.97 -17.30
CA ASP A 66 -32.09 -38.78 -16.37
C ASP A 66 -31.59 -38.68 -14.90
N SER A 67 -32.42 -39.17 -13.99
CA SER A 67 -32.62 -38.81 -12.59
C SER A 67 -32.17 -39.92 -11.64
N GLN A 68 -31.78 -39.62 -10.39
CA GLN A 68 -32.09 -40.48 -9.23
C GLN A 68 -31.79 -39.82 -7.86
N GLU A 69 -32.73 -40.02 -6.93
CA GLU A 69 -32.75 -39.65 -5.51
C GLU A 69 -31.66 -40.31 -4.67
N SER A 70 -31.25 -39.66 -3.58
CA SER A 70 -31.03 -40.33 -2.29
C SER A 70 -31.05 -39.35 -1.11
N SER A 71 -31.95 -39.64 -0.18
CA SER A 71 -32.17 -39.06 1.14
C SER A 71 -31.03 -39.33 2.14
N PHE A 72 -30.68 -38.37 3.01
CA PHE A 72 -30.45 -38.66 4.44
C PHE A 72 -30.40 -37.41 5.34
N GLN A 73 -30.76 -37.62 6.61
CA GLN A 73 -31.26 -36.70 7.64
C GLN A 73 -30.26 -35.81 8.41
N LEU A 74 -30.83 -34.75 9.03
CA LEU A 74 -30.33 -33.95 10.15
C LEU A 74 -30.18 -34.75 11.47
N PRO A 75 -29.47 -34.17 12.45
CA PRO A 75 -30.15 -33.89 13.72
C PRO A 75 -29.95 -32.47 14.29
N ARG A 76 -30.95 -32.05 15.08
CA ARG A 76 -31.06 -30.83 15.91
C ARG A 76 -30.66 -31.08 17.38
N HIS A 77 -30.55 -29.95 18.10
CA HIS A 77 -30.58 -29.70 19.57
C HIS A 77 -29.21 -29.76 20.27
N SER A 78 -28.82 -28.81 21.14
CA SER A 78 -29.53 -28.16 22.26
C SER A 78 -28.91 -26.77 22.60
N SER A 79 -29.70 -25.69 22.68
CA SER A 79 -30.23 -24.98 23.87
C SER A 79 -29.23 -24.23 24.78
N PHE A 80 -29.61 -22.97 25.01
CA PHE A 80 -29.00 -21.85 25.73
C PHE A 80 -29.45 -21.79 27.21
N THR A 81 -28.64 -21.26 28.14
CA THR A 81 -28.99 -20.17 29.12
C THR A 81 -27.87 -19.90 30.18
N PRO A 82 -27.87 -18.71 30.85
CA PRO A 82 -26.68 -18.01 31.34
C PRO A 82 -26.59 -17.86 32.89
N ALA A 83 -25.51 -17.25 33.39
CA ALA A 83 -25.45 -16.71 34.75
C ALA A 83 -24.70 -15.35 34.80
N MET A 84 -25.33 -14.37 35.45
CA MET A 84 -24.86 -13.00 35.72
C MET A 84 -24.19 -12.87 37.10
N SER A 85 -23.41 -11.77 37.23
CA SER A 85 -22.94 -11.10 38.46
C SER A 85 -21.82 -11.83 39.21
N ASN A 86 -20.78 -11.17 39.73
CA ASN A 86 -20.94 -10.05 40.64
C ASN A 86 -19.75 -9.08 40.66
N GLN A 87 -20.12 -7.89 41.10
CA GLN A 87 -19.43 -6.63 41.35
C GLN A 87 -18.42 -6.75 42.50
N GLN A 88 -17.23 -6.12 42.41
CA GLN A 88 -16.61 -5.31 43.49
C GLN A 88 -15.13 -4.92 43.22
N ARG A 89 -14.93 -3.61 43.09
CA ARG A 89 -13.81 -2.79 43.63
C ARG A 89 -14.47 -1.79 44.62
N PRO A 90 -13.77 -0.95 45.43
CA PRO A 90 -12.32 -0.74 45.62
C PRO A 90 -11.90 -0.52 47.11
N ALA A 91 -10.59 -0.38 47.38
CA ALA A 91 -9.99 0.60 48.32
C ALA A 91 -8.45 0.52 48.19
N LEU A 92 -7.74 1.54 47.71
CA LEU A 92 -7.21 2.70 48.45
C LEU A 92 -6.44 2.34 49.73
N GLN A 93 -5.09 2.35 49.65
CA GLN A 93 -4.29 2.92 50.73
C GLN A 93 -2.94 3.43 50.24
N ARG A 94 -2.71 4.70 50.56
CA ARG A 94 -1.49 5.48 50.43
C ARG A 94 -0.83 5.46 51.81
N SER A 95 0.46 5.15 51.90
CA SER A 95 1.27 5.55 53.05
C SER A 95 2.70 5.87 52.61
N ARG A 96 3.31 6.78 53.36
CA ARG A 96 4.43 7.65 53.04
C ARG A 96 5.30 7.68 54.30
N SER A 97 6.59 7.35 54.21
CA SER A 97 7.66 7.73 55.17
C SER A 97 8.99 7.09 54.72
N THR A 98 9.96 7.85 54.20
CA THR A 98 11.05 8.63 54.82
C THR A 98 12.28 7.85 55.34
N SER A 99 13.41 8.09 54.66
CA SER A 99 14.76 8.39 55.18
C SER A 99 15.63 7.29 55.81
N SER A 100 16.82 7.06 55.23
CA SER A 100 18.11 7.24 55.94
C SER A 100 19.33 7.35 54.99
N ARG A 101 20.36 8.04 55.50
CA ARG A 101 21.62 8.53 54.87
C ARG A 101 22.69 7.44 54.65
N GLY A 102 23.52 7.63 53.62
CA GLY A 102 24.95 7.95 53.84
C GLY A 102 26.05 7.14 53.13
N LYS A 103 26.90 7.88 52.37
CA LYS A 103 28.34 7.67 52.01
C LYS A 103 28.64 6.49 51.05
N LYS A 104 29.57 6.52 50.08
CA LYS A 104 30.75 7.34 49.71
C LYS A 104 31.01 7.10 48.19
N GLY A 105 31.65 8.04 47.50
CA GLY A 105 31.86 7.99 46.04
C GLY A 105 33.07 7.17 45.56
N LEU A 106 33.13 6.93 44.24
CA LEU A 106 34.35 6.85 43.43
C LEU A 106 34.02 6.92 41.92
N GLU A 107 34.73 7.82 41.23
CA GLU A 107 35.23 7.81 39.83
C GLU A 107 34.36 7.52 38.59
N THR A 108 34.25 8.59 37.77
CA THR A 108 34.44 8.67 36.30
C THR A 108 34.04 7.50 35.39
N SER A 109 33.09 7.78 34.49
CA SER A 109 33.24 7.41 33.07
C SER A 109 32.68 8.52 32.21
N GLN A 110 33.58 9.22 31.53
CA GLN A 110 33.26 10.10 30.41
C GLN A 110 32.51 9.30 29.36
N VAL A 111 31.28 9.71 29.07
CA VAL A 111 30.57 9.23 27.88
C VAL A 111 31.08 10.08 26.72
N ASP A 112 31.90 9.46 25.87
CA ASP A 112 32.40 10.05 24.63
C ASP A 112 31.22 10.44 23.73
N SER A 113 30.92 11.74 23.73
CA SER A 113 30.10 12.38 22.72
C SER A 113 31.01 12.69 21.54
N VAL A 114 30.88 11.89 20.47
CA VAL A 114 31.64 12.11 19.23
C VAL A 114 31.16 13.40 18.56
N VAL A 115 31.94 14.46 18.72
CA VAL A 115 31.83 15.74 18.01
C VAL A 115 32.39 15.54 16.60
N ALA A 116 31.55 15.62 15.57
CA ALA A 116 32.04 15.72 14.20
C ALA A 116 32.32 17.20 13.87
N SER A 117 33.56 17.50 13.49
CA SER A 117 34.02 18.84 13.09
C SER A 117 33.46 19.26 11.73
N PRO A 118 33.30 20.58 11.46
CA PRO A 118 32.75 21.09 10.21
C PRO A 118 33.80 21.00 9.09
N VAL A 119 33.45 20.39 7.96
CA VAL A 119 34.36 20.23 6.80
C VAL A 119 33.86 21.07 5.62
N LYS A 120 34.72 21.99 5.16
CA LYS A 120 34.67 22.71 3.87
C LYS A 120 35.41 21.90 2.78
N PRO A 121 35.23 22.22 1.47
CA PRO A 121 34.81 21.25 0.48
C PRO A 121 35.96 20.46 -0.14
N GLU A 122 35.90 19.14 -0.04
CA GLU A 122 36.70 18.24 -0.90
C GLU A 122 35.77 17.25 -1.61
N ARG A 123 35.32 17.65 -2.80
CA ARG A 123 34.82 16.74 -3.84
C ARG A 123 35.92 15.70 -4.12
N MET A 124 35.52 14.43 -4.23
CA MET A 124 36.30 13.23 -4.61
C MET A 124 37.05 12.41 -3.53
N ASN A 125 37.16 12.83 -2.27
CA ASN A 125 37.88 12.03 -1.26
C ASN A 125 37.02 10.99 -0.51
N ASN A 126 35.70 11.17 -0.41
CA ASN A 126 34.83 10.21 0.28
C ASN A 126 34.60 8.90 -0.50
N LEU A 127 34.68 8.93 -1.84
CA LEU A 127 34.67 7.73 -2.69
C LEU A 127 35.89 6.82 -2.44
N ARG A 128 37.03 7.38 -2.01
CA ARG A 128 38.24 6.61 -1.71
C ARG A 128 38.27 6.03 -0.30
N ARG A 129 37.47 6.55 0.63
CA ARG A 129 37.42 6.03 2.02
C ARG A 129 36.71 4.67 2.09
N PHE A 130 35.67 4.47 1.26
CA PHE A 130 35.03 3.16 1.10
C PHE A 130 35.80 2.23 0.16
N GLY A 131 36.48 2.74 -0.87
CA GLY A 131 37.19 1.91 -1.86
C GLY A 131 38.44 1.16 -1.38
N ARG A 132 39.02 1.49 -0.21
CA ARG A 132 40.27 0.87 0.28
C ARG A 132 40.09 -0.45 1.03
N TYR A 133 38.87 -0.82 1.42
CA TYR A 133 38.60 -2.05 2.18
C TYR A 133 37.90 -3.13 1.35
N ILE A 134 37.71 -2.92 0.04
CA ILE A 134 36.87 -3.80 -0.74
C ILE A 134 37.68 -4.55 -1.81
N PRO A 135 37.86 -5.87 -1.69
CA PRO A 135 38.46 -6.66 -2.75
C PRO A 135 37.59 -6.61 -4.02
N PRO A 136 38.18 -6.81 -5.22
CA PRO A 136 37.52 -6.66 -6.54
C PRO A 136 36.40 -7.68 -6.83
N MET A 137 35.93 -8.44 -5.85
CA MET A 137 34.83 -9.43 -5.93
C MET A 137 33.44 -8.82 -5.65
N LEU A 138 33.32 -7.49 -5.72
CA LEU A 138 32.08 -6.74 -5.49
C LEU A 138 31.06 -6.93 -6.61
N HIS A 139 29.92 -7.53 -6.31
CA HIS A 139 28.75 -7.38 -7.15
C HIS A 139 28.01 -6.11 -6.72
N CYS A 140 27.97 -5.09 -7.56
CA CYS A 140 27.19 -3.87 -7.31
C CYS A 140 25.80 -4.03 -7.94
N TYR A 141 24.77 -3.89 -7.12
CA TYR A 141 23.38 -3.96 -7.58
C TYR A 141 22.70 -2.60 -7.44
N HIS A 142 22.19 -2.09 -8.57
CA HIS A 142 21.31 -0.91 -8.58
C HIS A 142 19.85 -1.37 -8.49
N VAL A 143 19.18 -0.99 -7.40
CA VAL A 143 17.76 -1.30 -7.21
C VAL A 143 16.93 -0.09 -7.62
N LEU A 144 16.24 -0.18 -8.76
CA LEU A 144 15.24 0.82 -9.17
C LEU A 144 13.86 0.40 -8.63
N PRO A 145 13.09 1.28 -7.95
CA PRO A 145 11.71 0.99 -7.62
C PRO A 145 10.88 0.86 -8.91
N PRO A 146 9.96 -0.11 -8.99
CA PRO A 146 9.05 -0.27 -10.12
C PRO A 146 8.20 0.99 -10.38
N PRO A 147 7.79 1.23 -11.64
CA PRO A 147 6.92 2.35 -11.98
C PRO A 147 5.52 2.15 -11.37
N GLY A 148 5.03 3.07 -10.53
CA GLY A 148 3.64 2.99 -10.05
C GLY A 148 3.18 3.82 -8.85
N GLU A 149 4.06 4.37 -8.00
CA GLU A 149 3.65 5.21 -6.85
C GLU A 149 4.40 6.55 -6.76
N GLY A 150 3.86 7.44 -5.91
CA GLY A 150 4.01 8.89 -5.90
C GLY A 150 5.39 9.47 -6.23
N ALA A 151 5.38 10.65 -6.86
CA ALA A 151 6.55 11.35 -7.41
C ALA A 151 7.76 11.46 -6.44
N ASP A 152 7.52 11.48 -5.13
CA ASP A 152 8.56 11.59 -4.10
C ASP A 152 9.35 10.29 -3.86
N LEU A 153 8.77 9.10 -4.05
CA LEU A 153 9.47 7.82 -3.88
C LEU A 153 10.24 7.39 -5.13
N ARG A 154 10.00 8.06 -6.27
CA ARG A 154 10.86 7.96 -7.46
C ARG A 154 12.27 8.46 -7.20
N GLY A 155 12.60 8.94 -6.00
CA GLY A 155 13.95 9.33 -5.64
C GLY A 155 14.66 8.38 -4.67
N VAL A 156 13.98 7.32 -4.17
CA VAL A 156 14.56 6.38 -3.20
C VAL A 156 15.11 5.14 -3.87
N TYR A 157 16.42 4.97 -3.76
CA TYR A 157 17.16 3.90 -4.41
C TYR A 157 18.23 3.38 -3.48
N VAL A 158 18.50 2.08 -3.53
CA VAL A 158 19.77 1.55 -3.01
C VAL A 158 20.75 1.57 -4.17
N THR A 159 21.76 2.43 -4.08
CA THR A 159 22.74 2.63 -5.15
C THR A 159 23.80 1.54 -5.16
N ARG A 160 24.02 0.85 -4.03
CA ARG A 160 24.98 -0.24 -3.91
C ARG A 160 24.56 -1.21 -2.82
N ILE A 161 24.67 -2.51 -3.12
CA ILE A 161 24.62 -3.60 -2.15
C ILE A 161 25.81 -4.49 -2.42
N ALA A 162 26.67 -4.66 -1.42
CA ALA A 162 27.82 -5.54 -1.49
C ALA A 162 27.81 -6.52 -0.33
N ARG A 163 28.02 -7.81 -0.60
CA ARG A 163 28.11 -8.84 0.45
C ARG A 163 29.51 -9.40 0.52
N PHE A 164 30.17 -9.27 1.67
CA PHE A 164 31.49 -9.86 1.92
C PHE A 164 31.59 -10.28 3.38
N ASN A 165 31.88 -11.57 3.65
CA ASN A 165 32.09 -12.10 5.01
C ASN A 165 31.03 -11.67 6.05
N GLY A 166 29.74 -11.70 5.70
CA GLY A 166 28.65 -11.32 6.62
C GLY A 166 28.43 -9.81 6.77
N LEU A 167 29.05 -8.98 5.94
CA LEU A 167 28.82 -7.54 5.86
C LEU A 167 27.95 -7.18 4.66
N ILE A 168 27.08 -6.18 4.82
CA ILE A 168 26.28 -5.60 3.75
C ILE A 168 26.49 -4.09 3.70
N ASP A 169 27.12 -3.58 2.64
CA ASP A 169 27.13 -2.15 2.33
C ASP A 169 25.76 -1.75 1.78
N MET A 170 25.17 -0.68 2.30
CA MET A 170 23.95 -0.09 1.73
C MET A 170 24.11 1.40 1.55
N GLU A 171 23.69 1.93 0.40
CA GLU A 171 23.66 3.38 0.13
C GLU A 171 22.27 3.85 -0.35
N PRO A 172 21.29 4.01 0.55
CA PRO A 172 20.01 4.66 0.24
C PRO A 172 20.17 6.15 -0.07
N ALA A 173 19.51 6.60 -1.14
CA ALA A 173 19.38 8.03 -1.48
C ALA A 173 17.92 8.49 -1.41
N ALA A 174 17.62 9.75 -1.11
CA ALA A 174 16.26 10.31 -1.20
C ALA A 174 16.28 11.76 -1.71
N PRO A 175 15.22 12.21 -2.41
CA PRO A 175 15.09 13.61 -2.79
C PRO A 175 14.71 14.41 -1.54
N ASP A 176 15.42 15.51 -1.30
CA ASP A 176 15.27 16.46 -0.19
C ASP A 176 16.19 16.25 1.03
N THR A 177 17.04 17.25 1.27
CA THR A 177 18.03 17.29 2.34
C THR A 177 17.47 17.76 3.69
N ASN A 178 16.26 18.34 3.72
CA ASN A 178 15.63 18.88 4.93
C ASN A 178 14.73 17.87 5.66
N SER A 179 14.83 16.59 5.31
CA SER A 179 14.05 15.52 5.92
C SER A 179 14.95 14.34 6.27
N TYR A 180 14.42 13.37 7.02
CA TYR A 180 15.13 12.11 7.25
C TYR A 180 14.87 11.13 6.10
N ILE A 181 15.84 10.26 5.85
CA ILE A 181 15.68 9.05 5.05
C ILE A 181 15.81 7.83 5.96
N ALA A 182 14.93 6.84 5.76
CA ALA A 182 14.93 5.61 6.51
C ALA A 182 14.92 4.39 5.59
N ILE A 183 15.69 3.37 5.98
CA ILE A 183 15.61 2.02 5.46
C ILE A 183 15.37 1.06 6.63
N GLY A 184 14.40 0.18 6.49
CA GLY A 184 14.04 -0.82 7.49
C GLY A 184 14.08 -2.23 6.94
N PHE A 185 14.42 -3.16 7.81
CA PHE A 185 14.47 -4.58 7.55
C PHE A 185 13.26 -5.21 8.25
N SER A 186 12.33 -5.68 7.44
CA SER A 186 11.01 -6.07 7.90
C SER A 186 10.82 -7.58 7.86
N PRO A 187 10.27 -8.22 8.90
CA PRO A 187 9.92 -9.64 8.80
C PRO A 187 8.75 -9.89 7.84
N ASN A 188 7.82 -8.93 7.70
CA ASN A 188 6.55 -9.10 6.99
C ASN A 188 6.30 -8.04 5.90
N GLY A 189 7.26 -7.16 5.62
CA GLY A 189 7.14 -6.06 4.66
C GLY A 189 6.39 -4.83 5.18
N ARG A 190 6.07 -4.77 6.49
CA ARG A 190 5.42 -3.62 7.16
C ARG A 190 6.44 -2.88 8.02
N MET A 191 6.25 -1.57 8.21
CA MET A 191 7.07 -0.79 9.15
C MET A 191 7.00 -1.35 10.58
N VAL A 192 5.79 -1.59 11.10
CA VAL A 192 5.61 -2.11 12.46
C VAL A 192 6.23 -3.51 12.58
N GLY A 193 7.11 -3.67 13.56
CA GLY A 193 7.94 -4.86 13.78
C GLY A 193 9.27 -4.86 13.04
N SER A 194 9.59 -3.81 12.27
CA SER A 194 10.89 -3.69 11.59
C SER A 194 11.94 -3.04 12.47
N SER A 195 13.20 -3.40 12.24
CA SER A 195 14.33 -2.60 12.66
C SER A 195 14.76 -1.69 11.51
N ALA A 196 15.12 -0.45 11.81
CA ALA A 196 15.42 0.56 10.80
C ALA A 196 16.70 1.32 11.10
N VAL A 197 17.33 1.80 10.05
CA VAL A 197 18.39 2.80 10.07
C VAL A 197 17.83 4.07 9.49
N VAL A 198 17.96 5.16 10.24
CA VAL A 198 17.45 6.47 9.87
C VAL A 198 18.60 7.45 9.89
N GLY A 199 18.75 8.23 8.82
CA GLY A 199 19.73 9.32 8.76
C GLY A 199 19.10 10.63 8.31
N TRP A 200 19.67 11.72 8.80
CA TRP A 200 19.23 13.09 8.54
C TRP A 200 20.41 14.06 8.68
N VAL A 201 20.23 15.28 8.20
CA VAL A 201 21.16 16.39 8.44
C VAL A 201 20.46 17.40 9.33
N ALA A 202 21.02 17.68 10.51
CA ALA A 202 20.50 18.68 11.43
C ALA A 202 20.68 20.10 10.86
N SER A 203 19.94 21.09 11.39
CA SER A 203 19.99 22.49 10.94
C SER A 203 21.40 23.11 11.00
N GLY A 204 22.29 22.62 11.86
CA GLY A 204 23.69 23.01 11.91
C GLY A 204 24.61 22.32 10.89
N GLY A 205 24.06 21.57 9.93
CA GLY A 205 24.83 20.78 8.95
C GLY A 205 25.38 19.46 9.50
N LEU A 206 25.12 19.15 10.77
CA LEU A 206 25.59 17.92 11.41
C LEU A 206 24.77 16.72 10.91
N ALA A 207 25.42 15.88 10.11
CA ALA A 207 24.82 14.67 9.58
C ALA A 207 24.82 13.57 10.66
N THR A 208 23.65 13.00 10.95
CA THR A 208 23.47 12.03 12.04
C THR A 208 22.71 10.80 11.51
N MET A 209 23.02 9.64 12.08
CA MET A 209 22.35 8.39 11.80
C MET A 209 22.08 7.62 13.09
N LYS A 210 20.90 7.00 13.21
CA LYS A 210 20.52 6.19 14.36
C LYS A 210 19.75 4.94 13.94
N ARG A 211 19.78 3.94 14.82
CA ARG A 211 18.95 2.73 14.68
C ARG A 211 17.62 2.92 15.39
N TYR A 212 16.59 2.27 14.91
CA TYR A 212 15.26 2.31 15.50
C TYR A 212 14.61 0.93 15.45
N PHE A 213 13.92 0.55 16.52
CA PHE A 213 12.92 -0.52 16.48
C PHE A 213 11.53 0.10 16.33
N LEU A 214 10.83 -0.26 15.25
CA LEU A 214 9.51 0.26 14.91
C LEU A 214 8.42 -0.61 15.54
N GLY A 215 8.28 -0.60 16.87
CA GLY A 215 7.34 -1.47 17.60
C GLY A 215 5.86 -1.12 17.40
N GLY A 216 5.53 0.07 16.90
CA GLY A 216 4.16 0.51 16.71
C GLY A 216 4.03 1.84 15.97
N GLN A 217 2.80 2.37 15.89
CA GLN A 217 2.51 3.64 15.20
C GLN A 217 2.60 4.86 16.13
N THR A 218 2.73 4.64 17.44
CA THR A 218 2.87 5.72 18.41
C THR A 218 4.36 6.01 18.70
N PRO A 219 4.73 7.27 18.98
CA PRO A 219 6.12 7.63 19.26
C PRO A 219 6.77 6.84 20.40
N SER A 220 6.00 6.45 21.42
CA SER A 220 6.49 5.65 22.55
C SER A 220 6.83 4.21 22.17
N GLN A 221 6.30 3.71 21.05
CA GLN A 221 6.58 2.38 20.50
C GLN A 221 7.69 2.41 19.44
N VAL A 222 8.24 3.59 19.11
CA VAL A 222 9.37 3.75 18.20
C VAL A 222 10.63 3.96 19.05
N LEU A 223 11.41 2.90 19.22
CA LEU A 223 12.49 2.85 20.19
C LEU A 223 13.83 3.17 19.54
N VAL A 224 14.51 4.20 20.04
CA VAL A 224 15.80 4.67 19.53
C VAL A 224 16.93 3.73 19.98
N ASP A 225 17.88 3.47 19.08
CA ASP A 225 19.06 2.63 19.28
C ASP A 225 18.73 1.19 19.74
N GLN A 226 17.53 0.72 19.41
CA GLN A 226 17.05 -0.66 19.63
C GLN A 226 16.81 -1.40 18.31
N GLY A 227 16.50 -2.69 18.40
CA GLY A 227 16.28 -3.59 17.26
C GLY A 227 17.43 -4.59 17.08
N ASP A 228 17.29 -5.45 16.08
CA ASP A 228 18.20 -6.56 15.77
C ASP A 228 19.35 -6.18 14.80
N LEU A 229 19.34 -4.95 14.27
CA LEU A 229 20.39 -4.47 13.37
C LEU A 229 21.67 -4.13 14.12
N GLN A 230 22.78 -4.73 13.69
CA GLN A 230 24.13 -4.40 14.14
C GLN A 230 24.89 -3.68 13.03
N ILE A 231 25.25 -2.42 13.28
CA ILE A 231 26.02 -1.61 12.34
C ILE A 231 27.49 -1.66 12.76
N LEU A 232 28.39 -1.92 11.81
CA LEU A 232 29.83 -1.93 12.07
C LEU A 232 30.31 -0.51 12.41
N GLY A 233 31.00 -0.34 13.54
CA GLY A 233 31.51 0.95 13.99
C GLY A 233 32.38 1.65 12.94
N ASN A 234 32.29 2.98 12.85
CA ASN A 234 33.05 3.82 11.91
C ASN A 234 32.81 3.56 10.40
N THR A 235 31.81 2.75 10.04
CA THR A 235 31.41 2.52 8.63
C THR A 235 30.19 3.33 8.20
N SER A 236 29.67 4.16 9.11
CA SER A 236 28.48 4.97 8.89
C SER A 236 28.84 6.34 8.34
N SER A 237 28.15 6.77 7.29
CA SER A 237 28.27 8.14 6.78
C SER A 237 26.92 8.64 6.30
N VAL A 238 26.68 9.94 6.49
CA VAL A 238 25.51 10.63 5.95
C VAL A 238 26.03 11.86 5.23
N PHE A 239 25.64 12.04 3.98
CA PHE A 239 26.08 13.19 3.20
C PHE A 239 24.98 13.65 2.27
N THR A 240 25.10 14.89 1.78
CA THR A 240 24.18 15.46 0.82
C THR A 240 24.92 15.80 -0.46
N ASP A 241 24.32 15.46 -1.59
CA ASP A 241 24.81 15.85 -2.92
C ASP A 241 23.62 16.08 -3.85
N SER A 242 23.72 17.07 -4.73
CA SER A 242 22.72 17.30 -5.78
C SER A 242 21.26 17.32 -5.30
N ALA A 243 21.00 17.99 -4.16
CA ALA A 243 19.70 18.05 -3.47
C ALA A 243 19.13 16.69 -3.01
N ARG A 244 20.01 15.73 -2.76
CA ARG A 244 19.68 14.41 -2.21
C ARG A 244 20.46 14.15 -0.94
N ILE A 245 19.85 13.39 -0.04
CA ILE A 245 20.52 12.82 1.13
C ILE A 245 20.90 11.38 0.83
N TYR A 246 22.11 10.99 1.24
CA TYR A 246 22.65 9.65 1.16
C TYR A 246 22.99 9.18 2.57
N ILE A 247 22.61 7.95 2.89
CA ILE A 247 23.09 7.25 4.09
C ILE A 247 23.89 6.05 3.62
N ALA A 248 25.07 5.83 4.19
CA ALA A 248 25.87 4.65 3.93
C ALA A 248 26.26 3.97 5.24
N PHE A 249 26.10 2.65 5.32
CA PHE A 249 26.45 1.87 6.51
C PHE A 249 26.75 0.42 6.15
N GLN A 250 27.52 -0.27 7.00
CA GLN A 250 27.72 -1.70 6.93
C GLN A 250 26.91 -2.43 8.01
N LEU A 251 26.07 -3.37 7.57
CA LEU A 251 25.31 -4.23 8.46
C LEU A 251 26.07 -5.54 8.70
N VAL A 252 26.22 -5.94 9.96
CA VAL A 252 26.77 -7.23 10.38
C VAL A 252 25.63 -8.24 10.44
N THR A 253 25.44 -9.03 9.38
CA THR A 253 24.42 -10.08 9.35
C THR A 253 24.73 -11.17 8.33
N ASN A 254 24.50 -12.42 8.74
CA ASN A 254 24.58 -13.57 7.85
C ASN A 254 23.29 -13.77 7.05
N GLN A 255 22.15 -13.25 7.50
CA GLN A 255 20.84 -13.43 6.87
C GLN A 255 20.03 -12.12 6.96
N PRO A 256 20.27 -11.15 6.07
CA PRO A 256 19.46 -9.94 6.04
C PRO A 256 18.02 -10.25 5.63
N SER A 257 17.06 -9.49 6.15
CA SER A 257 15.68 -9.59 5.63
C SER A 257 15.65 -9.23 4.14
N GLU A 258 15.01 -10.08 3.34
CA GLU A 258 14.70 -9.78 1.94
C GLU A 258 13.64 -8.68 1.80
N ARG A 259 12.85 -8.40 2.84
CA ARG A 259 11.79 -7.38 2.78
C ARG A 259 12.31 -6.09 3.38
N LEU A 260 12.52 -5.11 2.53
CA LEU A 260 13.00 -3.78 2.89
C LEU A 260 11.85 -2.79 2.86
N VAL A 261 11.76 -1.94 3.87
CA VAL A 261 10.84 -0.80 3.92
C VAL A 261 11.63 0.49 3.81
N TYR A 262 11.10 1.46 3.10
CA TYR A 262 11.72 2.78 2.95
C TYR A 262 10.76 3.84 3.42
N ALA A 263 11.29 4.91 3.99
CA ALA A 263 10.48 6.07 4.35
C ALA A 263 11.26 7.37 4.15
N ILE A 264 10.55 8.43 3.80
CA ILE A 264 11.07 9.80 3.79
C ILE A 264 10.25 10.64 4.76
N GLY A 265 10.93 11.41 5.62
CA GLY A 265 10.29 12.38 6.53
C GLY A 265 9.50 13.46 5.80
N ASP A 266 8.56 14.08 6.50
CA ASP A 266 7.95 15.32 6.01
C ASP A 266 8.97 16.47 5.99
N ARG A 267 8.79 17.42 5.07
CA ARG A 267 9.65 18.60 4.92
C ARG A 267 9.39 19.65 6.00
N ASN A 268 8.16 19.66 6.51
CA ASN A 268 7.70 20.64 7.47
C ASN A 268 7.90 20.17 8.91
N ASP A 269 8.17 18.87 9.10
CA ASP A 269 8.45 18.31 10.41
C ASP A 269 9.93 18.47 10.78
N PRO A 270 10.26 18.77 12.04
CA PRO A 270 11.64 18.83 12.49
C PRO A 270 12.28 17.44 12.43
N VAL A 271 13.51 17.36 11.92
CA VAL A 271 14.31 16.13 11.96
C VAL A 271 14.57 15.67 13.41
N PRO A 272 14.83 14.37 13.64
CA PRO A 272 15.09 13.88 15.00
C PRO A 272 16.23 14.63 15.69
N SER A 273 16.03 15.03 16.95
CA SER A 273 16.99 15.84 17.71
C SER A 273 17.13 15.38 19.17
N PRO A 274 18.25 15.70 19.84
CA PRO A 274 18.42 15.42 21.28
C PRO A 274 17.33 16.09 22.14
N PRO A 275 17.02 15.54 23.33
CA PRO A 275 17.57 14.29 23.89
C PRO A 275 16.81 13.04 23.41
N SER A 276 15.59 13.20 22.88
CA SER A 276 14.68 12.06 22.62
C SER A 276 14.89 11.38 21.28
N TYR A 277 15.43 12.08 20.28
CA TYR A 277 15.56 11.61 18.89
C TYR A 277 14.27 10.99 18.35
N ARG A 278 13.12 11.57 18.74
CA ARG A 278 11.80 11.12 18.31
C ARG A 278 11.71 11.17 16.78
N LEU A 279 11.27 10.07 16.19
CA LEU A 279 11.06 9.97 14.75
C LEU A 279 9.69 10.55 14.38
N PRO A 280 9.62 11.66 13.63
CA PRO A 280 8.35 12.19 13.15
C PRO A 280 7.73 11.30 12.07
N GLN A 281 6.48 11.57 11.69
CA GLN A 281 5.80 10.76 10.70
C GLN A 281 6.41 10.98 9.32
N HIS A 282 6.58 9.90 8.56
CA HIS A 282 7.01 9.98 7.17
C HIS A 282 5.89 10.54 6.28
N ARG A 283 6.25 11.36 5.29
CA ARG A 283 5.32 11.75 4.20
C ARG A 283 5.06 10.60 3.23
N SER A 284 6.06 9.76 3.03
CA SER A 284 6.00 8.68 2.03
C SER A 284 6.75 7.44 2.48
N GLN A 285 6.25 6.27 2.07
CA GLN A 285 6.87 4.98 2.36
C GLN A 285 6.69 3.98 1.24
N SER A 286 7.61 3.03 1.14
CA SER A 286 7.50 1.90 0.23
C SER A 286 8.00 0.62 0.88
N SER A 287 7.64 -0.51 0.28
CA SER A 287 8.12 -1.83 0.65
C SER A 287 8.58 -2.52 -0.63
N ILE A 288 9.77 -3.11 -0.58
CA ILE A 288 10.27 -3.97 -1.66
C ILE A 288 10.71 -5.30 -1.08
N ARG A 289 10.67 -6.34 -1.90
CA ARG A 289 11.44 -7.55 -1.71
C ARG A 289 12.69 -7.50 -2.58
N LEU A 290 13.84 -7.62 -1.95
CA LEU A 290 15.15 -7.62 -2.56
C LEU A 290 15.73 -9.03 -2.57
N ASN A 291 16.18 -9.48 -3.74
CA ASN A 291 17.02 -10.65 -3.86
C ASN A 291 18.50 -10.22 -3.79
N TYR A 292 19.18 -10.55 -2.68
CA TYR A 292 20.60 -10.18 -2.48
C TYR A 292 21.57 -10.89 -3.43
N ALA A 293 21.17 -12.00 -4.07
CA ALA A 293 22.01 -12.74 -5.01
C ALA A 293 21.93 -12.18 -6.43
N SER A 294 20.77 -11.66 -6.86
CA SER A 294 20.59 -11.08 -8.21
C SER A 294 20.57 -9.56 -8.23
N GLY A 295 20.43 -8.92 -7.06
CA GLY A 295 20.23 -7.48 -6.94
C GLY A 295 18.86 -6.97 -7.38
N GLN A 296 17.95 -7.86 -7.77
CA GLN A 296 16.65 -7.46 -8.25
C GLN A 296 15.72 -7.13 -7.07
N GLY A 297 15.17 -5.92 -7.10
CA GLY A 297 14.07 -5.50 -6.24
C GLY A 297 12.72 -5.67 -6.93
N SER A 298 11.73 -6.16 -6.21
CA SER A 298 10.32 -6.19 -6.63
C SER A 298 9.49 -5.47 -5.60
N GLN A 299 8.48 -4.70 -6.01
CA GLN A 299 7.58 -4.07 -5.05
C GLN A 299 6.80 -5.14 -4.29
N THR A 300 6.80 -5.03 -2.97
CA THR A 300 5.86 -5.79 -2.14
C THR A 300 4.57 -5.00 -2.10
N THR A 301 3.54 -5.53 -2.76
CA THR A 301 2.19 -4.98 -2.60
C THR A 301 1.82 -5.05 -1.12
N ALA A 302 1.36 -3.94 -0.56
CA ALA A 302 0.90 -3.91 0.81
C ALA A 302 -0.12 -5.05 1.05
N PRO A 303 -0.01 -5.81 2.15
CA PRO A 303 -0.94 -6.90 2.42
C PRO A 303 -2.37 -6.38 2.42
N TYR A 304 -3.28 -7.14 1.82
CA TYR A 304 -4.71 -6.81 1.68
C TYR A 304 -5.02 -5.56 0.83
N SER A 305 -4.10 -5.08 -0.01
CA SER A 305 -4.34 -3.97 -0.95
C SER A 305 -5.55 -4.22 -1.87
N ASN A 306 -5.69 -5.45 -2.38
CA ASN A 306 -6.83 -5.86 -3.21
C ASN A 306 -8.14 -5.79 -2.42
N LEU A 307 -8.14 -6.26 -1.17
CA LEU A 307 -9.33 -6.20 -0.30
C LEU A 307 -9.73 -4.74 -0.01
N LYS A 308 -8.75 -3.89 0.29
CA LYS A 308 -8.95 -2.45 0.48
C LYS A 308 -9.54 -1.77 -0.76
N ARG A 309 -9.01 -2.10 -1.94
CA ARG A 309 -9.53 -1.59 -3.21
C ARG A 309 -10.95 -2.10 -3.49
N SER A 310 -11.21 -3.39 -3.28
CA SER A 310 -12.53 -3.99 -3.44
C SER A 310 -13.56 -3.38 -2.50
N HIS A 311 -13.22 -3.19 -1.21
CA HIS A 311 -14.07 -2.48 -0.24
C HIS A 311 -14.47 -1.08 -0.75
N GLY A 312 -13.49 -0.30 -1.21
CA GLY A 312 -13.73 1.04 -1.75
C GLY A 312 -14.61 1.03 -3.01
N MET A 313 -14.32 0.15 -3.97
CA MET A 313 -15.09 0.03 -5.21
C MET A 313 -16.54 -0.43 -4.97
N LEU A 314 -16.73 -1.50 -4.19
CA LEU A 314 -18.05 -2.04 -3.87
C LEU A 314 -18.90 -1.01 -3.12
N SER A 315 -18.30 -0.31 -2.15
CA SER A 315 -19.01 0.73 -1.38
C SER A 315 -19.35 1.94 -2.24
N MET A 316 -18.46 2.36 -3.14
CA MET A 316 -18.72 3.48 -4.05
C MET A 316 -19.80 3.15 -5.07
N ILE A 317 -19.73 1.97 -5.72
CA ILE A 317 -20.73 1.54 -6.71
C ILE A 317 -22.08 1.31 -6.04
N GLY A 318 -22.10 0.57 -4.92
CA GLY A 318 -23.33 0.27 -4.19
C GLY A 318 -23.96 1.52 -3.58
N TRP A 319 -23.34 2.05 -2.53
CA TRP A 319 -23.90 3.16 -1.74
C TRP A 319 -23.80 4.53 -2.42
N GLY A 320 -22.74 4.76 -3.19
CA GLY A 320 -22.45 6.08 -3.78
C GLY A 320 -23.06 6.33 -5.17
N ILE A 321 -23.39 5.26 -5.92
CA ILE A 321 -23.86 5.39 -7.32
C ILE A 321 -25.25 4.77 -7.48
N LEU A 322 -25.41 3.48 -7.19
CA LEU A 322 -26.67 2.78 -7.44
C LEU A 322 -27.79 3.28 -6.54
N ILE A 323 -27.52 3.50 -5.24
CA ILE A 323 -28.55 4.01 -4.32
C ILE A 323 -29.09 5.39 -4.74
N PRO A 324 -28.25 6.41 -5.04
CA PRO A 324 -28.74 7.68 -5.60
C PRO A 324 -29.47 7.52 -6.93
N LEU A 325 -28.99 6.63 -7.82
CA LEU A 325 -29.63 6.36 -9.11
C LEU A 325 -31.04 5.79 -8.92
N GLY A 326 -31.22 4.82 -8.02
CA GLY A 326 -32.52 4.28 -7.66
C GLY A 326 -33.47 5.35 -7.11
N ALA A 327 -32.96 6.27 -6.28
CA ALA A 327 -33.73 7.40 -5.77
C ALA A 327 -34.18 8.37 -6.87
N MET A 328 -33.32 8.65 -7.86
CA MET A 328 -33.68 9.46 -9.04
C MET A 328 -34.78 8.79 -9.88
N VAL A 329 -34.69 7.47 -10.09
CA VAL A 329 -35.72 6.69 -10.80
C VAL A 329 -37.09 6.85 -10.11
N ALA A 330 -37.15 6.67 -8.79
CA ALA A 330 -38.41 6.82 -8.04
C ALA A 330 -38.98 8.25 -8.02
N ARG A 331 -38.14 9.28 -8.24
CA ARG A 331 -38.59 10.68 -8.29
C ARG A 331 -39.12 11.06 -9.67
N TYR A 332 -38.35 10.79 -10.72
CA TYR A 332 -38.60 11.38 -12.05
C TYR A 332 -39.34 10.45 -13.02
N PHE A 333 -39.28 9.14 -12.81
CA PHE A 333 -39.79 8.16 -13.78
C PHE A 333 -41.16 7.60 -13.43
N LYS A 334 -41.90 8.23 -12.50
CA LYS A 334 -43.25 7.79 -12.10
C LYS A 334 -44.28 7.73 -13.24
N HIS A 335 -44.00 8.38 -14.37
CA HIS A 335 -44.83 8.35 -15.57
C HIS A 335 -44.79 7.00 -16.31
N LEU A 336 -43.90 6.07 -15.91
CA LEU A 336 -43.80 4.71 -16.47
C LEU A 336 -44.64 3.68 -15.69
N ASP A 337 -45.78 4.10 -15.14
CA ASP A 337 -46.74 3.27 -14.39
C ASP A 337 -46.09 2.34 -13.34
N SER A 338 -46.16 1.01 -13.48
CA SER A 338 -45.54 0.08 -12.52
C SER A 338 -44.04 -0.10 -12.73
N LEU A 339 -43.51 0.23 -13.92
CA LEU A 339 -42.11 -0.03 -14.29
C LEU A 339 -41.12 0.74 -13.41
N TRP A 340 -41.43 1.99 -13.04
CA TRP A 340 -40.54 2.77 -12.16
C TRP A 340 -40.32 2.09 -10.82
N PHE A 341 -41.33 1.38 -10.30
CA PHE A 341 -41.27 0.72 -9.01
C PHE A 341 -40.35 -0.52 -9.08
N TYR A 342 -40.45 -1.31 -10.15
CA TYR A 342 -39.54 -2.43 -10.39
C TYR A 342 -38.10 -1.98 -10.63
N MET A 343 -37.90 -0.92 -11.44
CA MET A 343 -36.58 -0.34 -11.68
C MET A 343 -35.96 0.22 -10.40
N HIS A 344 -36.73 0.98 -9.62
CA HIS A 344 -36.29 1.47 -8.31
C HIS A 344 -35.88 0.31 -7.40
N THR A 345 -36.76 -0.67 -7.22
CA THR A 345 -36.51 -1.81 -6.34
C THR A 345 -35.29 -2.60 -6.79
N GLY A 346 -35.18 -2.93 -8.08
CA GLY A 346 -34.03 -3.68 -8.63
C GLY A 346 -32.70 -2.94 -8.46
N ILE A 347 -32.64 -1.64 -8.77
CA ILE A 347 -31.43 -0.83 -8.60
C ILE A 347 -31.06 -0.72 -7.12
N GLN A 348 -32.04 -0.49 -6.24
CA GLN A 348 -31.82 -0.40 -4.79
C GLN A 348 -31.33 -1.72 -4.20
N SER A 349 -31.92 -2.85 -4.61
CA SER A 349 -31.49 -4.18 -4.19
C SER A 349 -30.06 -4.49 -4.62
N LEU A 350 -29.69 -4.20 -5.88
CA LEU A 350 -28.33 -4.38 -6.35
C LEU A 350 -27.35 -3.47 -5.60
N GLY A 351 -27.72 -2.19 -5.41
CA GLY A 351 -26.93 -1.23 -4.65
C GLY A 351 -26.68 -1.68 -3.21
N PHE A 352 -27.71 -2.20 -2.53
CA PHE A 352 -27.61 -2.71 -1.17
C PHE A 352 -26.73 -3.97 -1.09
N ILE A 353 -26.87 -4.93 -2.01
CA ILE A 353 -26.08 -6.17 -2.01
C ILE A 353 -24.58 -5.85 -2.21
N LEU A 354 -24.24 -5.02 -3.19
CA LEU A 354 -22.86 -4.60 -3.41
C LEU A 354 -22.34 -3.78 -2.23
N GLY A 355 -23.18 -2.89 -1.69
CA GLY A 355 -22.86 -2.10 -0.51
C GLY A 355 -22.58 -2.95 0.74
N LEU A 356 -23.39 -4.00 0.97
CA LEU A 356 -23.21 -4.95 2.06
C LEU A 356 -21.91 -5.75 1.89
N ALA A 357 -21.62 -6.24 0.68
CA ALA A 357 -20.34 -6.89 0.36
C ALA A 357 -19.15 -5.95 0.62
N GLY A 358 -19.30 -4.67 0.27
CA GLY A 358 -18.35 -3.61 0.60
C GLY A 358 -18.12 -3.47 2.11
N VAL A 359 -19.18 -3.38 2.91
CA VAL A 359 -19.08 -3.28 4.37
C VAL A 359 -18.41 -4.52 4.98
N ILE A 360 -18.77 -5.73 4.54
CA ILE A 360 -18.14 -6.98 4.98
C ILE A 360 -16.64 -6.96 4.67
N ALA A 361 -16.25 -6.58 3.45
CA ALA A 361 -14.84 -6.43 3.08
C ALA A 361 -14.12 -5.41 3.97
N GLY A 362 -14.79 -4.32 4.36
CA GLY A 362 -14.25 -3.30 5.27
C GLY A 362 -14.07 -3.80 6.71
N LEU A 363 -15.00 -4.62 7.21
CA LEU A 363 -14.88 -5.25 8.54
C LEU A 363 -13.72 -6.25 8.56
N VAL A 364 -13.62 -7.12 7.54
CA VAL A 364 -12.49 -8.04 7.40
C VAL A 364 -11.17 -7.25 7.30
N LEU A 365 -11.15 -6.14 6.56
CA LEU A 365 -9.96 -5.30 6.46
C LEU A 365 -9.56 -4.68 7.81
N ASN A 366 -10.53 -4.20 8.59
CA ASN A 366 -10.31 -3.64 9.93
C ASN A 366 -9.68 -4.66 10.89
N ASP A 367 -10.05 -5.93 10.80
CA ASP A 367 -9.50 -6.96 11.69
C ASP A 367 -8.08 -7.38 11.29
N ARG A 368 -7.69 -7.11 10.04
CA ARG A 368 -6.36 -7.45 9.48
C ARG A 368 -5.38 -6.27 9.53
N LEU A 369 -5.90 -5.05 9.50
CA LEU A 369 -5.15 -3.82 9.59
C LEU A 369 -5.47 -3.15 10.92
N ASP A 370 -4.51 -3.16 11.85
CA ASP A 370 -4.56 -2.40 13.10
C ASP A 370 -4.49 -0.88 12.83
N ALA A 371 -5.52 -0.38 12.14
CA ALA A 371 -5.66 0.97 11.65
C ALA A 371 -6.80 1.65 12.42
N ASN A 372 -6.55 2.86 12.91
CA ASN A 372 -7.57 3.62 13.62
C ASN A 372 -8.61 4.20 12.65
N VAL A 373 -9.63 3.41 12.32
CA VAL A 373 -10.69 3.76 11.36
C VAL A 373 -12.04 4.00 12.03
N GLY A 374 -12.06 4.25 13.34
CA GLY A 374 -13.28 4.23 14.17
C GLY A 374 -14.42 5.12 13.65
N LYS A 375 -14.11 6.36 13.21
CA LYS A 375 -15.12 7.28 12.65
C LYS A 375 -15.72 6.78 11.32
N HIS A 376 -14.87 6.25 10.43
CA HIS A 376 -15.28 5.75 9.11
C HIS A 376 -16.13 4.48 9.26
N LYS A 377 -15.70 3.59 10.17
CA LYS A 377 -16.44 2.39 10.56
C LYS A 377 -17.80 2.75 11.18
N GLY A 378 -17.83 3.72 12.10
CA GLY A 378 -19.06 4.21 12.72
C GLY A 378 -20.07 4.72 11.70
N LEU A 379 -19.64 5.63 10.81
CA LEU A 379 -20.49 6.12 9.71
C LEU A 379 -20.94 5.01 8.77
N GLY A 380 -20.05 4.06 8.44
CA GLY A 380 -20.37 2.89 7.62
C GLY A 380 -21.47 2.02 8.23
N ILE A 381 -21.41 1.76 9.54
CA ILE A 381 -22.45 1.04 10.28
C ILE A 381 -23.76 1.83 10.30
N THR A 382 -23.71 3.16 10.50
CA THR A 382 -24.91 4.01 10.43
C THR A 382 -25.60 3.92 9.06
N ILE A 383 -24.83 3.96 7.97
CA ILE A 383 -25.35 3.79 6.60
C ILE A 383 -26.00 2.42 6.44
N LEU A 384 -25.36 1.35 6.93
CA LEU A 384 -25.91 0.00 6.86
C LEU A 384 -27.23 -0.13 7.62
N VAL A 385 -27.33 0.44 8.82
CA VAL A 385 -28.57 0.49 9.60
C VAL A 385 -29.67 1.24 8.84
N LEU A 386 -29.37 2.41 8.27
CA LEU A 386 -30.32 3.15 7.43
C LEU A 386 -30.75 2.35 6.19
N GLY A 387 -29.85 1.52 5.63
CA GLY A 387 -30.15 0.61 4.53
C GLY A 387 -31.13 -0.49 4.93
N PHE A 388 -30.93 -1.14 6.08
CA PHE A 388 -31.89 -2.11 6.62
C PHE A 388 -33.26 -1.47 6.92
N LEU A 389 -33.27 -0.22 7.40
CA LEU A 389 -34.49 0.56 7.56
C LEU A 389 -35.22 0.80 6.21
N GLN A 390 -34.50 0.90 5.08
CA GLN A 390 -35.15 0.92 3.76
C GLN A 390 -35.76 -0.43 3.37
N ILE A 391 -35.12 -1.55 3.74
CA ILE A 391 -35.68 -2.89 3.50
C ILE A 391 -36.96 -3.08 4.31
N THR A 392 -36.98 -2.67 5.58
CA THR A 392 -38.21 -2.72 6.39
C THR A 392 -39.29 -1.79 5.82
N ALA A 393 -38.91 -0.63 5.27
CA ALA A 393 -39.84 0.25 4.57
C ALA A 393 -40.49 -0.47 3.37
N PHE A 394 -39.72 -1.22 2.59
CA PHE A 394 -40.25 -2.00 1.48
C PHE A 394 -41.23 -3.09 1.94
N LEU A 395 -40.89 -3.85 2.99
CA LEU A 395 -41.74 -4.93 3.51
C LEU A 395 -43.02 -4.40 4.17
N ALA A 396 -42.93 -3.27 4.88
CA ALA A 396 -44.05 -2.65 5.59
C ALA A 396 -44.78 -1.60 4.72
N ARG A 397 -44.71 -1.70 3.39
CA ARG A 397 -45.31 -0.73 2.46
C ARG A 397 -46.85 -0.74 2.57
N PRO A 398 -47.50 0.34 3.06
CA PRO A 398 -48.96 0.37 3.18
C PRO A 398 -49.65 0.49 1.82
N SER A 399 -50.93 0.11 1.76
CA SER A 399 -51.79 0.38 0.60
C SER A 399 -51.89 1.88 0.31
N VAL A 400 -52.20 2.22 -0.94
CA VAL A 400 -52.19 3.62 -1.41
C VAL A 400 -53.19 4.48 -0.64
N ASP A 401 -54.32 3.90 -0.25
CA ASP A 401 -55.43 4.60 0.43
C ASP A 401 -55.28 4.66 1.96
N ALA A 402 -54.27 3.99 2.53
CA ALA A 402 -54.06 3.98 3.98
C ALA A 402 -53.53 5.33 4.49
N LYS A 403 -54.10 5.86 5.58
CA LYS A 403 -53.58 7.07 6.27
C LYS A 403 -52.08 6.94 6.63
N MET A 404 -51.65 5.73 7.00
CA MET A 404 -50.25 5.42 7.33
C MET A 404 -49.28 5.61 6.16
N ARG A 405 -49.76 5.62 4.91
CA ARG A 405 -48.96 5.86 3.70
C ARG A 405 -48.22 7.20 3.76
N LYS A 406 -48.83 8.23 4.37
CA LYS A 406 -48.22 9.55 4.53
C LYS A 406 -46.97 9.50 5.42
N TYR A 407 -47.08 8.87 6.60
CA TYR A 407 -45.95 8.73 7.54
C TYR A 407 -44.87 7.82 6.97
N TRP A 408 -45.27 6.72 6.32
CA TRP A 408 -44.35 5.83 5.62
C TRP A 408 -43.54 6.57 4.55
N ASN A 409 -44.18 7.40 3.71
CA ASN A 409 -43.49 8.21 2.69
C ASN A 409 -42.50 9.19 3.33
N TRP A 410 -42.89 9.87 4.41
CA TRP A 410 -42.01 10.78 5.13
C TRP A 410 -40.77 10.05 5.67
N TYR A 411 -40.98 8.92 6.34
CA TYR A 411 -39.89 8.09 6.86
C TYR A 411 -38.97 7.58 5.75
N HIS A 412 -39.52 6.91 4.73
CA HIS A 412 -38.76 6.32 3.64
C HIS A 412 -37.92 7.36 2.90
N HIS A 413 -38.52 8.51 2.55
CA HIS A 413 -37.80 9.56 1.84
C HIS A 413 -36.69 10.20 2.67
N ASN A 414 -36.96 10.55 3.94
CA ASN A 414 -35.97 11.25 4.76
C ASN A 414 -34.83 10.33 5.18
N ALA A 415 -35.13 9.10 5.61
CA ALA A 415 -34.11 8.12 5.94
C ALA A 415 -33.24 7.75 4.71
N GLY A 416 -33.86 7.61 3.53
CA GLY A 416 -33.13 7.36 2.29
C GLY A 416 -32.20 8.52 1.89
N ARG A 417 -32.65 9.78 2.04
CA ARG A 417 -31.82 10.96 1.77
C ARG A 417 -30.65 11.08 2.74
N LEU A 418 -30.90 10.86 4.04
CA LEU A 418 -29.86 10.90 5.06
C LEU A 418 -28.79 9.83 4.78
N MET A 419 -29.21 8.63 4.40
CA MET A 419 -28.32 7.54 4.00
C MET A 419 -27.41 7.94 2.84
N ILE A 420 -27.96 8.57 1.79
CA ILE A 420 -27.19 9.06 0.64
C ILE A 420 -26.16 10.11 1.07
N LEU A 421 -26.55 11.08 1.90
CA LEU A 421 -25.63 12.12 2.39
C LEU A 421 -24.47 11.52 3.19
N PHE A 422 -24.78 10.59 4.11
CA PHE A 422 -23.75 9.90 4.88
C PHE A 422 -22.86 9.03 4.00
N ALA A 423 -23.41 8.34 2.99
CA ALA A 423 -22.62 7.56 2.04
C ALA A 423 -21.62 8.43 1.29
N ILE A 424 -22.04 9.59 0.76
CA ILE A 424 -21.15 10.52 0.06
C ILE A 424 -20.02 10.99 0.97
N ALA A 425 -20.34 11.47 2.18
CA ALA A 425 -19.35 11.93 3.14
C ALA A 425 -18.38 10.82 3.54
N ASN A 426 -18.90 9.62 3.80
CA ASN A 426 -18.09 8.49 4.24
C ASN A 426 -17.19 7.93 3.13
N ILE A 427 -17.59 8.03 1.85
CA ILE A 427 -16.75 7.66 0.71
C ILE A 427 -15.55 8.59 0.59
N PHE A 428 -15.73 9.92 0.61
CA PHE A 428 -14.61 10.86 0.59
C PHE A 428 -13.68 10.66 1.80
N TYR A 429 -14.27 10.46 2.98
CA TYR A 429 -13.48 10.18 4.18
C TYR A 429 -12.70 8.87 4.07
N GLY A 430 -13.31 7.82 3.50
CA GLY A 430 -12.65 6.55 3.21
C GLY A 430 -11.50 6.68 2.20
N ILE A 431 -11.65 7.48 1.15
CA ILE A 431 -10.59 7.75 0.17
C ILE A 431 -9.40 8.45 0.84
N HIS A 432 -9.68 9.45 1.69
CA HIS A 432 -8.65 10.16 2.46
C HIS A 432 -7.91 9.20 3.40
N LEU A 433 -8.64 8.40 4.19
CA LEU A 433 -8.07 7.41 5.09
C LEU A 433 -7.27 6.33 4.37
N ALA A 434 -7.71 5.97 3.16
CA ALA A 434 -7.03 5.02 2.31
C ALA A 434 -5.74 5.57 1.69
N LYS A 435 -5.51 6.89 1.73
CA LYS A 435 -4.44 7.57 0.98
C LYS A 435 -4.42 7.16 -0.50
N ALA A 436 -5.60 6.96 -1.10
CA ALA A 436 -5.73 6.39 -2.45
C ALA A 436 -5.31 7.35 -3.59
N GLY A 437 -4.92 8.58 -3.26
CA GLY A 437 -4.49 9.61 -4.21
C GLY A 437 -5.63 10.53 -4.66
N SER A 438 -5.26 11.65 -5.27
CA SER A 438 -6.21 12.68 -5.73
C SER A 438 -7.12 12.21 -6.86
N SER A 439 -6.70 11.22 -7.65
CA SER A 439 -7.48 10.66 -8.76
C SER A 439 -8.79 10.01 -8.31
N TRP A 440 -8.80 9.33 -7.17
CA TRP A 440 -10.03 8.74 -6.61
C TRP A 440 -11.02 9.81 -6.15
N ASN A 441 -10.53 10.87 -5.49
CA ASN A 441 -11.36 12.01 -5.09
C ASN A 441 -11.94 12.72 -6.32
N GLY A 442 -11.10 13.01 -7.32
CA GLY A 442 -11.53 13.64 -8.57
C GLY A 442 -12.56 12.80 -9.33
N GLY A 443 -12.30 11.48 -9.47
CA GLY A 443 -13.19 10.56 -10.17
C GLY A 443 -14.58 10.49 -9.53
N TYR A 444 -14.65 10.32 -8.20
CA TYR A 444 -15.94 10.32 -7.51
C TYR A 444 -16.62 11.71 -7.53
N GLY A 445 -15.84 12.79 -7.44
CA GLY A 445 -16.34 14.15 -7.61
C GLY A 445 -17.02 14.39 -8.96
N VAL A 446 -16.43 13.89 -10.06
CA VAL A 446 -17.04 13.95 -11.39
C VAL A 446 -18.37 13.21 -11.43
N VAL A 447 -18.48 12.03 -10.81
CA VAL A 447 -19.75 11.29 -10.73
C VAL A 447 -20.83 12.11 -10.03
N LEU A 448 -20.51 12.80 -8.94
CA LEU A 448 -21.46 13.67 -8.24
C LEU A 448 -21.87 14.87 -9.07
N ILE A 449 -20.94 15.50 -9.80
CA ILE A 449 -21.25 16.60 -10.72
C ILE A 449 -22.23 16.12 -11.81
N VAL A 450 -22.00 14.95 -12.39
CA VAL A 450 -22.91 14.34 -13.37
C VAL A 450 -24.29 14.12 -12.76
N PHE A 451 -24.39 13.61 -11.52
CA PHE A 451 -25.67 13.47 -10.83
C PHE A 451 -26.38 14.81 -10.61
N VAL A 452 -25.66 15.86 -10.21
CA VAL A 452 -26.23 17.21 -10.06
C VAL A 452 -26.78 17.71 -11.39
N ILE A 453 -26.03 17.57 -12.49
CA ILE A 453 -26.48 17.97 -13.83
C ILE A 453 -27.75 17.20 -14.23
N ILE A 454 -27.77 15.88 -14.04
CA ILE A 454 -28.95 15.03 -14.34
C ILE A 454 -30.15 15.51 -13.54
N VAL A 455 -29.99 15.74 -12.23
CA VAL A 455 -31.05 16.21 -11.34
C VAL A 455 -31.58 17.57 -11.79
N VAL A 456 -30.70 18.53 -12.10
CA VAL A 456 -31.12 19.87 -12.59
C VAL A 456 -31.92 19.75 -13.88
N VAL A 457 -31.43 18.98 -14.86
CA VAL A 457 -32.13 18.78 -16.14
C VAL A 457 -33.50 18.12 -15.93
N LEU A 458 -33.58 17.07 -15.11
CA LEU A 458 -34.84 16.36 -14.86
C LEU A 458 -35.84 17.21 -14.06
N GLU A 459 -35.37 18.00 -13.10
CA GLU A 459 -36.22 18.91 -12.31
C GLU A 459 -36.76 20.04 -13.19
N LEU A 460 -35.94 20.65 -14.07
CA LEU A 460 -36.38 21.66 -15.03
C LEU A 460 -37.46 21.10 -15.99
N LYS A 461 -37.26 19.89 -16.52
CA LYS A 461 -38.26 19.22 -17.37
C LYS A 461 -39.57 18.96 -16.62
N MET A 462 -39.48 18.51 -15.37
CA MET A 462 -40.65 18.26 -14.53
C MET A 462 -41.43 19.55 -14.25
N LEU A 463 -40.73 20.65 -13.93
CA LEU A 463 -41.35 21.97 -13.69
C LEU A 463 -42.00 22.53 -14.96
N GLN A 464 -41.38 22.38 -16.13
CA GLN A 464 -41.96 22.79 -17.41
C GLN A 464 -43.24 22.02 -17.72
N LYS A 465 -43.27 20.70 -17.49
CA LYS A 465 -44.46 19.87 -17.66
C LYS A 465 -45.60 20.34 -16.75
N ASN A 466 -45.30 20.60 -15.48
CA ASN A 466 -46.30 21.05 -14.50
C ASN A 466 -46.83 22.47 -14.76
N ARG A 467 -46.16 23.28 -15.59
CA ARG A 467 -46.67 24.61 -16.02
C ARG A 467 -47.56 24.54 -17.27
N ARG A 468 -47.53 23.43 -18.02
CA ARG A 468 -48.32 23.22 -19.25
C ARG A 468 -49.64 22.49 -18.99
N VAL A 469 -49.81 21.94 -17.80
CA VAL A 469 -51.04 21.35 -17.26
C VAL A 469 -51.62 22.36 -16.28
#